data_AF-A0A9W4MAD3-F1
#
_entry.id   AF-A0A9W4MAD3-F1
#
_cell.length_a   1.000
_cell.length_b   1.000
_cell.length_c   1.000
_cell.angle_alpha   90.00
_cell.angle_beta   90.00
_cell.angle_gamma   90.00
#
_symmetry.space_group_name_H-M   'P 1'
#
loop_
_entity.id
_entity.type
_entity.pdbx_description
1 polymer ?
#
loop_
_entity_poly.entity_id
_entity_poly.type
_entity_poly.pdbx_seq_one_letter_code
_entity_poly.pdbx_strand_id
1 'polypeptide(L)'
;MQQALASEVLFLWGPPGTGKTDVVGHIIEGSVRQGLNVLFVAPTKVAVDQALERVCDLMRAEPGFTDGLVQRAGDIELASLDERYGEQVDPARITVRLSAQLDAALTEAAQALSETRDVIALHDEAASIEEELAGARATRSADAQDAKAAEAEQLGAEAQAAQLRLRIHQVGVPKGMFARRKELQLAELHEHVSQADATAAAARRRAADSTLRARRAAVVIEDLQGRAATARGRLTGALPRPALAQQALRLQERIDGLDKQRRKIQDTLPAKCRVMGATVAKAIQSRKLLDRVDVVVMDEAGMVSLPAAWLAAGLAGKRLVVAGDFRQLPAVTKGDSDPKATEAERVHSRHWTARDPFHAAGLVEPGGRVRPDSRLVALDTQYRMRAPRECSPAASGTGTRSYEASAPPTASE
;
A
#
# COMPACT_ATOMS: atom_id res chain seq x y z
N MET A 1 -28.83 -24.62 22.01
CA MET A 1 -29.01 -23.70 20.86
C MET A 1 -30.25 -22.81 21.02
N GLN A 2 -31.46 -23.34 21.16
CA GLN A 2 -32.68 -22.51 21.30
C GLN A 2 -32.60 -21.47 22.44
N GLN A 3 -32.13 -21.87 23.62
CA GLN A 3 -31.93 -20.94 24.74
C GLN A 3 -30.89 -19.85 24.44
N ALA A 4 -29.80 -20.17 23.74
CA ALA A 4 -28.78 -19.19 23.34
C ALA A 4 -29.31 -18.11 22.40
N LEU A 5 -30.28 -18.47 21.55
CA LEU A 5 -30.89 -17.55 20.58
C LEU A 5 -32.06 -16.76 21.19
N ALA A 6 -32.59 -17.19 22.34
CA ALA A 6 -33.71 -16.55 23.03
C ALA A 6 -33.29 -15.61 24.18
N SER A 7 -32.09 -15.80 24.74
CA SER A 7 -31.59 -15.01 25.88
C SER A 7 -30.69 -13.86 25.44
N GLU A 8 -30.78 -12.72 26.13
CA GLU A 8 -29.85 -11.59 25.96
C GLU A 8 -28.47 -11.90 26.55
N VAL A 9 -28.42 -12.67 27.64
CA VAL A 9 -27.17 -13.14 28.26
C VAL A 9 -27.26 -14.64 28.49
N LEU A 10 -26.29 -15.38 27.99
CA LEU A 10 -26.15 -16.82 28.15
C LEU A 10 -24.77 -17.16 28.71
N PHE A 11 -24.73 -18.04 29.69
CA PHE A 11 -23.53 -18.69 30.20
C PHE A 11 -23.55 -20.16 29.78
N LEU A 12 -22.49 -20.59 29.11
CA LEU A 12 -22.27 -21.97 28.72
C LEU A 12 -21.14 -22.54 29.58
N TRP A 13 -21.49 -23.43 30.49
CA TRP A 13 -20.51 -24.15 31.30
C TRP A 13 -20.32 -25.57 30.78
N GLY A 14 -19.09 -26.06 30.79
CA GLY A 14 -18.79 -27.45 30.48
C GLY A 14 -17.34 -27.80 30.82
N PRO A 15 -17.06 -28.97 31.41
CA PRO A 15 -15.69 -29.49 31.59
C PRO A 15 -14.87 -29.55 30.28
N PRO A 16 -13.54 -29.76 30.33
CA PRO A 16 -12.74 -29.97 29.12
C PRO A 16 -13.33 -31.07 28.26
N GLY A 17 -13.37 -30.94 26.93
CA GLY A 17 -13.81 -32.03 26.05
C GLY A 17 -15.33 -32.31 25.98
N THR A 18 -16.15 -31.44 26.56
CA THR A 18 -17.63 -31.51 26.47
C THR A 18 -18.23 -30.87 25.22
N GLY A 19 -17.40 -30.48 24.24
CA GLY A 19 -17.87 -29.86 22.99
C GLY A 19 -18.32 -28.40 23.13
N LYS A 20 -17.85 -27.66 24.14
CA LYS A 20 -18.17 -26.21 24.30
C LYS A 20 -17.93 -25.41 23.01
N THR A 21 -16.75 -25.58 22.42
CA THR A 21 -16.35 -24.89 21.18
C THR A 21 -17.25 -25.28 19.99
N ASP A 22 -17.71 -26.53 19.93
CA ASP A 22 -18.71 -26.95 18.93
C ASP A 22 -20.04 -26.20 19.12
N VAL A 23 -20.55 -26.14 20.35
CA VAL A 23 -21.81 -25.43 20.66
C VAL A 23 -21.67 -23.94 20.36
N VAL A 24 -20.54 -23.33 20.72
CA VAL A 24 -20.18 -21.95 20.38
C VAL A 24 -20.21 -21.73 18.87
N GLY A 25 -19.62 -22.62 18.08
CA GLY A 25 -19.64 -22.54 16.62
C GLY A 25 -21.06 -22.49 16.04
N HIS A 26 -21.97 -23.35 16.54
CA HIS A 26 -23.38 -23.35 16.09
C HIS A 26 -24.15 -22.10 16.54
N ILE A 27 -23.80 -21.52 17.70
CA ILE A 27 -24.38 -20.24 18.14
C ILE A 27 -23.95 -19.10 17.22
N ILE A 28 -22.67 -19.08 16.82
CA ILE A 28 -22.14 -18.10 15.87
C ILE A 28 -22.83 -18.26 14.51
N GLU A 29 -22.86 -19.47 13.96
CA GLU A 29 -23.54 -19.79 12.69
C GLU A 29 -25.01 -19.34 12.73
N GLY A 30 -25.76 -19.71 13.78
CA GLY A 30 -27.15 -19.32 13.95
C GLY A 30 -27.34 -17.80 14.05
N SER A 31 -26.41 -17.10 14.70
CA SER A 31 -26.44 -15.62 14.81
C SER A 31 -26.19 -14.96 13.45
N VAL A 32 -25.22 -15.46 12.67
CA VAL A 32 -24.95 -14.94 11.32
C VAL A 32 -26.15 -15.17 10.40
N ARG A 33 -26.81 -16.33 10.47
CA ARG A 33 -28.03 -16.62 9.70
C ARG A 33 -29.22 -15.74 10.09
N GLN A 34 -29.24 -15.21 11.31
CA GLN A 34 -30.18 -14.16 11.74
C GLN A 34 -29.77 -12.75 11.25
N GLY A 35 -28.68 -12.66 10.49
CA GLY A 35 -28.16 -11.41 9.97
C GLY A 35 -27.41 -10.57 11.00
N LEU A 36 -26.93 -11.17 12.10
CA LEU A 36 -26.22 -10.48 13.18
C LEU A 36 -24.70 -10.46 12.95
N ASN A 37 -24.05 -9.38 13.38
CA ASN A 37 -22.60 -9.29 13.42
C ASN A 37 -22.05 -9.86 14.73
N VAL A 38 -21.14 -10.81 14.63
CA VAL A 38 -20.60 -11.57 15.76
C VAL A 38 -19.14 -11.21 15.99
N LEU A 39 -18.81 -10.81 17.22
CA LEU A 39 -17.44 -10.70 17.71
C LEU A 39 -17.15 -11.91 18.59
N PHE A 40 -16.29 -12.80 18.11
CA PHE A 40 -15.78 -13.91 18.88
C PHE A 40 -14.46 -13.53 19.57
N VAL A 41 -14.38 -13.74 20.88
CA VAL A 41 -13.19 -13.45 21.68
C VAL A 41 -12.74 -14.61 22.54
N ALA A 42 -11.44 -14.80 22.63
CA ALA A 42 -10.81 -15.75 23.55
C ALA A 42 -9.52 -15.14 24.15
N PRO A 43 -9.03 -15.63 25.30
CA PRO A 43 -7.86 -15.06 25.98
C PRO A 43 -6.54 -15.28 25.21
N THR A 44 -6.42 -16.39 24.47
CA THR A 44 -5.19 -16.77 23.75
C THR A 44 -5.42 -16.84 22.24
N LYS A 45 -4.39 -16.56 21.44
CA LYS A 45 -4.48 -16.66 19.97
C LYS A 45 -4.88 -18.07 19.51
N VAL A 46 -4.29 -19.11 20.11
CA VAL A 46 -4.62 -20.52 19.81
C VAL A 46 -6.10 -20.84 20.06
N ALA A 47 -6.68 -20.37 21.17
CA ALA A 47 -8.11 -20.57 21.43
C ALA A 47 -8.99 -19.85 20.41
N VAL A 48 -8.57 -18.66 19.95
CA VAL A 48 -9.25 -17.97 18.83
C VAL A 48 -9.22 -18.83 17.58
N ASP A 49 -8.05 -19.32 17.22
CA ASP A 49 -7.85 -20.03 15.96
C ASP A 49 -8.59 -21.39 15.94
N GLN A 50 -8.58 -22.13 17.04
CA GLN A 50 -9.32 -23.40 17.17
C GLN A 50 -10.83 -23.21 16.99
N ALA A 51 -11.38 -22.18 17.63
CA ALA A 51 -12.81 -21.87 17.49
C ALA A 51 -13.13 -21.36 16.09
N LEU A 52 -12.29 -20.51 15.49
CA LEU A 52 -12.48 -20.07 14.12
C LEU A 52 -12.38 -21.21 13.11
N GLU A 53 -11.50 -22.19 13.30
CA GLU A 53 -11.44 -23.37 12.44
C GLU A 53 -12.79 -24.09 12.44
N ARG A 54 -13.40 -24.24 13.61
CA ARG A 54 -14.72 -24.84 13.74
C ARG A 54 -15.83 -23.99 13.11
N VAL A 55 -15.78 -22.67 13.27
CA VAL A 55 -16.72 -21.75 12.61
C VAL A 55 -16.57 -21.83 11.08
N CYS A 56 -15.34 -21.90 10.56
CA CYS A 56 -15.07 -22.06 9.14
C CYS A 56 -15.62 -23.37 8.58
N ASP A 57 -15.51 -24.48 9.32
CA ASP A 57 -16.11 -25.76 8.93
C ASP A 57 -17.62 -25.66 8.70
N LEU A 58 -18.32 -24.93 9.58
CA LEU A 58 -19.77 -24.73 9.51
C LEU A 58 -20.15 -23.73 8.41
N MET A 59 -19.33 -22.70 8.21
CA MET A 59 -19.65 -21.57 7.34
C MET A 59 -19.06 -21.65 5.93
N ARG A 60 -18.25 -22.66 5.60
CA ARG A 60 -17.58 -22.78 4.28
C ARG A 60 -18.53 -22.80 3.08
N ALA A 61 -19.79 -23.17 3.28
CA ALA A 61 -20.82 -23.21 2.25
C ALA A 61 -21.65 -21.91 2.17
N GLU A 62 -21.46 -20.98 3.12
CA GLU A 62 -22.21 -19.73 3.17
C GLU A 62 -21.73 -18.75 2.09
N PRO A 63 -22.64 -17.99 1.44
CA PRO A 63 -22.27 -16.97 0.48
C PRO A 63 -21.35 -15.91 1.10
N GLY A 64 -20.28 -15.57 0.39
CA GLY A 64 -19.31 -14.58 0.85
C GLY A 64 -18.26 -15.10 1.82
N PHE A 65 -18.25 -16.40 2.16
CA PHE A 65 -17.19 -16.99 2.99
C PHE A 65 -15.80 -16.72 2.43
N THR A 66 -15.62 -16.92 1.12
CA THR A 66 -14.38 -16.60 0.41
C THR A 66 -14.06 -15.12 0.32
N ASP A 67 -15.00 -14.23 0.66
CA ASP A 67 -14.85 -12.79 0.48
C ASP A 67 -14.69 -12.05 1.82
N GLY A 68 -14.38 -12.79 2.88
CA GLY A 68 -14.14 -12.24 4.22
C GLY A 68 -15.38 -12.16 5.09
N LEU A 69 -16.33 -13.10 4.95
CA LEU A 69 -17.45 -13.26 5.90
C LEU A 69 -16.95 -13.52 7.32
N VAL A 70 -15.90 -14.32 7.45
CA VAL A 70 -15.20 -14.63 8.70
C VAL A 70 -13.81 -14.03 8.61
N GLN A 71 -13.37 -13.30 9.63
CA GLN A 71 -12.05 -12.65 9.65
C GLN A 71 -11.36 -12.84 11.00
N ARG A 72 -10.02 -12.98 10.97
CA ARG A 72 -9.16 -13.09 12.14
C ARG A 72 -8.42 -11.78 12.37
N ALA A 73 -8.64 -11.14 13.52
CA ALA A 73 -7.92 -9.93 13.92
C ALA A 73 -6.60 -10.24 14.63
N GLY A 74 -5.49 -10.05 13.94
CA GLY A 74 -4.14 -10.37 14.40
C GLY A 74 -3.69 -11.75 13.90
N ASP A 75 -2.49 -12.15 14.30
CA ASP A 75 -1.83 -13.31 13.68
C ASP A 75 -2.52 -14.63 14.00
N ILE A 76 -2.46 -15.54 13.02
CA ILE A 76 -2.84 -16.94 13.14
C ILE A 76 -1.64 -17.70 13.70
N GLU A 77 -1.81 -18.38 14.83
CA GLU A 77 -0.79 -19.23 15.45
C GLU A 77 -1.01 -20.72 15.12
N LEU A 78 -2.27 -21.13 14.91
CA LEU A 78 -2.60 -22.52 14.65
C LEU A 78 -2.40 -22.86 13.17
N ALA A 79 -1.43 -23.74 12.88
CA ALA A 79 -1.10 -24.18 11.52
C ALA A 79 -2.32 -24.78 10.77
N SER A 80 -3.17 -25.56 11.44
CA SER A 80 -4.35 -26.16 10.80
C SER A 80 -5.35 -25.12 10.29
N LEU A 81 -5.55 -24.02 11.04
CA LEU A 81 -6.40 -22.91 10.57
C LEU A 81 -5.74 -22.21 9.37
N ASP A 82 -4.45 -21.93 9.46
CA ASP A 82 -3.72 -21.22 8.41
C ASP A 82 -3.73 -22.00 7.08
N GLU A 83 -3.39 -23.28 7.12
CA GLU A 83 -3.33 -24.15 5.94
C GLU A 83 -4.71 -24.35 5.29
N ARG A 84 -5.78 -24.46 6.09
CA ARG A 84 -7.12 -24.79 5.57
C ARG A 84 -7.92 -23.55 5.17
N TYR A 85 -7.77 -22.45 5.92
CA TYR A 85 -8.66 -21.29 5.84
C TYR A 85 -7.96 -19.93 5.84
N GLY A 86 -6.62 -19.88 5.88
CA GLY A 86 -5.86 -18.62 5.95
C GLY A 86 -6.24 -17.62 4.85
N GLU A 87 -6.46 -18.10 3.62
CA GLU A 87 -6.85 -17.29 2.44
C GLU A 87 -8.26 -16.65 2.54
N GLN A 88 -9.09 -17.16 3.44
CA GLN A 88 -10.47 -16.74 3.65
C GLN A 88 -10.67 -15.95 4.95
N VAL A 89 -9.78 -16.10 5.93
CA VAL A 89 -9.90 -15.45 7.25
C VAL A 89 -8.88 -14.37 7.53
N ASP A 90 -7.71 -14.37 6.89
CA ASP A 90 -6.71 -13.31 7.05
C ASP A 90 -7.07 -12.10 6.18
N PRO A 91 -7.42 -10.93 6.77
CA PRO A 91 -7.79 -9.74 6.01
C PRO A 91 -6.74 -9.29 4.98
N ALA A 92 -5.45 -9.49 5.28
CA ALA A 92 -4.38 -9.11 4.37
C ALA A 92 -4.36 -10.02 3.14
N ARG A 93 -4.47 -11.34 3.34
CA ARG A 93 -4.49 -12.32 2.23
C ARG A 93 -5.75 -12.19 1.39
N ILE A 94 -6.91 -11.99 2.02
CA ILE A 94 -8.17 -11.72 1.31
C ILE A 94 -8.03 -10.48 0.42
N THR A 95 -7.46 -9.40 0.95
CA THR A 95 -7.24 -8.16 0.19
C THR A 95 -6.38 -8.42 -1.03
N VAL A 96 -5.22 -9.07 -0.86
CA VAL A 96 -4.29 -9.39 -1.96
C VAL A 96 -4.98 -10.25 -3.03
N ARG A 97 -5.72 -11.29 -2.62
CA ARG A 97 -6.42 -12.17 -3.57
C ARG A 97 -7.52 -11.42 -4.33
N LEU A 98 -8.31 -10.60 -3.66
CA LEU A 98 -9.38 -9.83 -4.29
C LEU A 98 -8.84 -8.72 -5.20
N SER A 99 -7.67 -8.14 -4.90
CA SER A 99 -7.04 -7.11 -5.73
C SER A 99 -6.09 -7.64 -6.80
N ALA A 100 -5.74 -8.93 -6.80
CA ALA A 100 -4.70 -9.49 -7.67
C ALA A 100 -4.84 -9.15 -9.15
N GLN A 101 -6.06 -9.26 -9.71
CA GLN A 101 -6.31 -8.91 -11.12
C GLN A 101 -6.15 -7.40 -11.38
N LEU A 102 -6.57 -6.56 -10.44
CA LEU A 102 -6.41 -5.10 -10.53
C LEU A 102 -4.95 -4.70 -10.40
N ASP A 103 -4.21 -5.32 -9.47
CA ASP A 103 -2.78 -5.06 -9.26
C ASP A 103 -1.96 -5.45 -10.50
N ALA A 104 -2.30 -6.58 -11.15
CA ALA A 104 -1.69 -6.98 -12.41
C ALA A 104 -2.00 -5.98 -13.54
N ALA A 105 -3.26 -5.57 -13.68
CA ALA A 105 -3.67 -4.59 -14.69
C ALA A 105 -3.07 -3.20 -14.45
N LEU A 106 -2.89 -2.78 -13.20
CA LEU A 106 -2.19 -1.55 -12.82
C LEU A 106 -0.73 -1.61 -13.23
N THR A 107 -0.05 -2.72 -12.92
CA THR A 107 1.36 -2.93 -13.28
C THR A 107 1.54 -2.85 -14.80
N GLU A 108 0.68 -3.53 -15.57
CA GLU A 108 0.70 -3.50 -17.04
C GLU A 108 0.46 -2.08 -17.58
N ALA A 109 -0.57 -1.38 -17.09
CA ALA A 109 -0.89 -0.03 -17.55
C ALA A 109 0.19 0.99 -17.19
N ALA A 110 0.79 0.88 -16.01
CA ALA A 110 1.90 1.73 -15.57
C ALA A 110 3.15 1.53 -16.43
N GLN A 111 3.47 0.28 -16.75
CA GLN A 111 4.59 -0.06 -17.64
C GLN A 111 4.37 0.54 -19.03
N ALA A 112 3.19 0.32 -19.62
CA ALA A 112 2.83 0.87 -20.93
C ALA A 112 2.85 2.41 -20.94
N LEU A 113 2.46 3.06 -19.84
CA LEU A 113 2.50 4.51 -19.70
C LEU A 113 3.95 5.02 -19.64
N SER A 114 4.82 4.34 -18.90
CA SER A 114 6.25 4.66 -18.84
C SER A 114 6.88 4.59 -20.24
N GLU A 115 6.67 3.47 -20.94
CA GLU A 115 7.20 3.27 -22.30
C GLU A 115 6.68 4.34 -23.27
N THR A 116 5.38 4.69 -23.18
CA THR A 116 4.79 5.76 -23.99
C THR A 116 5.46 7.11 -23.71
N ARG A 117 5.71 7.43 -22.42
CA ARG A 117 6.38 8.68 -22.00
C ARG A 117 7.83 8.75 -22.48
N ASP A 118 8.55 7.63 -22.46
CA ASP A 118 9.92 7.57 -22.97
C ASP A 118 9.97 7.93 -24.46
N VAL A 119 9.03 7.42 -25.26
CA VAL A 119 8.95 7.77 -26.69
C VAL A 119 8.54 9.24 -26.90
N ILE A 120 7.65 9.79 -26.06
CA ILE A 120 7.34 11.23 -26.09
C ILE A 120 8.58 12.07 -25.80
N ALA A 121 9.39 11.69 -24.81
CA ALA A 121 10.63 12.39 -24.49
C ALA A 121 11.62 12.37 -25.66
N LEU A 122 11.69 11.28 -26.43
CA LEU A 122 12.48 11.22 -27.66
C LEU A 122 11.96 12.16 -28.75
N HIS A 123 10.64 12.30 -28.89
CA HIS A 123 10.04 13.29 -29.79
C HIS A 123 10.38 14.72 -29.36
N ASP A 124 10.32 15.00 -28.05
CA ASP A 124 10.66 16.32 -27.50
C ASP A 124 12.16 16.64 -27.70
N GLU A 125 13.04 15.68 -27.49
CA GLU A 125 14.48 15.79 -27.78
C GLU A 125 14.72 16.09 -29.26
N ALA A 126 14.09 15.32 -30.16
CA ALA A 126 14.22 15.52 -31.60
C ALA A 126 13.72 16.91 -32.04
N ALA A 127 12.59 17.37 -31.49
CA ALA A 127 12.04 18.69 -31.78
C ALA A 127 12.98 19.82 -31.34
N SER A 128 13.59 19.69 -30.14
CA SER A 128 14.57 20.66 -29.63
C SER A 128 15.79 20.76 -30.54
N ILE A 129 16.32 19.62 -31.01
CA ILE A 129 17.49 19.61 -31.91
C ILE A 129 17.14 20.25 -33.27
N GLU A 130 15.93 20.00 -33.81
CA GLU A 130 15.48 20.63 -35.05
C GLU A 130 15.33 22.14 -34.92
N GLU A 131 14.83 22.62 -33.77
CA GLU A 131 14.74 24.06 -33.47
C GLU A 131 16.13 24.70 -33.37
N GLU A 132 17.06 24.08 -32.63
CA GLU A 132 18.46 24.51 -32.57
C GLU A 132 19.10 24.55 -33.96
N LEU A 133 18.86 23.54 -34.79
CA LEU A 133 19.36 23.46 -36.15
C LEU A 133 18.79 24.56 -37.04
N ALA A 134 17.49 24.86 -36.93
CA ALA A 134 16.85 25.95 -37.64
C ALA A 134 17.46 27.31 -37.23
N GLY A 135 17.68 27.53 -35.93
CA GLY A 135 18.37 28.72 -35.41
C GLY A 135 19.80 28.84 -35.93
N ALA A 136 20.58 27.76 -35.89
CA ALA A 136 21.95 27.74 -36.40
C ALA A 136 22.02 28.04 -37.91
N ARG A 137 21.06 27.53 -38.69
CA ARG A 137 20.93 27.82 -40.13
C ARG A 137 20.63 29.31 -40.38
N ALA A 138 19.74 29.90 -39.60
CA ALA A 138 19.44 31.33 -39.69
C ALA A 138 20.68 32.19 -39.37
N THR A 139 21.39 31.88 -38.29
CA THR A 139 22.65 32.55 -37.90
C THR A 139 23.71 32.45 -39.01
N ARG A 140 23.92 31.24 -39.55
CA ARG A 140 24.88 31.04 -40.66
C ARG A 140 24.50 31.88 -41.89
N SER A 141 23.21 31.98 -42.21
CA SER A 141 22.75 32.79 -43.33
C SER A 141 23.09 34.27 -43.12
N ALA A 142 22.84 34.79 -41.90
CA ALA A 142 23.18 36.16 -41.55
C ALA A 142 24.70 36.41 -41.57
N ASP A 143 25.49 35.52 -40.96
CA ASP A 143 26.96 35.60 -40.97
C ASP A 143 27.54 35.52 -42.38
N ALA A 144 26.95 34.70 -43.27
CA ALA A 144 27.38 34.61 -44.66
C ALA A 144 27.06 35.88 -45.46
N GLN A 145 25.94 36.55 -45.18
CA GLN A 145 25.62 37.84 -45.78
C GLN A 145 26.55 38.94 -45.28
N ASP A 146 26.83 38.97 -43.97
CA ASP A 146 27.78 39.90 -43.35
C ASP A 146 29.20 39.70 -43.89
N ALA A 147 29.65 38.44 -44.05
CA ALA A 147 30.94 38.13 -44.64
C ALA A 147 31.06 38.65 -46.09
N LYS A 148 30.02 38.47 -46.92
CA LYS A 148 29.99 39.01 -48.28
C LYS A 148 30.01 40.54 -48.30
N ALA A 149 29.29 41.18 -47.39
CA ALA A 149 29.27 42.64 -47.28
C ALA A 149 30.64 43.19 -46.84
N ALA A 150 31.26 42.56 -45.84
CA ALA A 150 32.60 42.93 -45.35
C ALA A 150 33.69 42.68 -46.40
N GLU A 151 33.59 41.61 -47.19
CA GLU A 151 34.48 41.35 -48.33
C GLU A 151 34.34 42.42 -49.41
N ALA A 152 33.11 42.82 -49.76
CA ALA A 152 32.88 43.91 -50.73
C ALA A 152 33.42 45.26 -50.22
N GLU A 153 33.25 45.56 -48.93
CA GLU A 153 33.81 46.75 -48.27
C GLU A 153 35.35 46.72 -48.31
N GLN A 154 35.97 45.57 -48.01
CA GLN A 154 37.41 45.39 -48.09
C GLN A 154 37.92 45.66 -49.51
N LEU A 155 37.33 45.03 -50.52
CA LEU A 155 37.72 45.22 -51.92
C LEU A 155 37.57 46.68 -52.35
N GLY A 156 36.51 47.36 -51.93
CA GLY A 156 36.29 48.78 -52.19
C GLY A 156 37.37 49.68 -51.56
N ALA A 157 37.68 49.46 -50.27
CA ALA A 157 38.70 50.22 -49.55
C ALA A 157 40.11 49.98 -50.11
N GLU A 158 40.45 48.73 -50.46
CA GLU A 158 41.72 48.38 -51.10
C GLU A 158 41.85 49.01 -52.49
N ALA A 159 40.78 49.02 -53.28
CA ALA A 159 40.75 49.69 -54.58
C ALA A 159 40.94 51.21 -54.46
N GLN A 160 40.30 51.86 -53.48
CA GLN A 160 40.48 53.29 -53.22
C GLN A 160 41.93 53.62 -52.83
N ALA A 161 42.53 52.84 -51.93
CA ALA A 161 43.93 52.99 -51.56
C ALA A 161 44.86 52.83 -52.78
N ALA A 162 44.60 51.82 -53.64
CA ALA A 162 45.35 51.61 -54.87
C ALA A 162 45.21 52.77 -55.86
N GLN A 163 44.01 53.34 -56.04
CA GLN A 163 43.78 54.49 -56.91
C GLN A 163 44.54 55.73 -56.42
N LEU A 164 44.54 56.00 -55.12
CA LEU A 164 45.28 57.13 -54.55
C LEU A 164 46.79 56.98 -54.74
N ARG A 165 47.34 55.77 -54.58
CA ARG A 165 48.75 55.44 -54.87
C ARG A 165 49.09 55.65 -56.35
N LEU A 166 48.23 55.23 -57.26
CA LEU A 166 48.39 55.51 -58.69
C LEU A 166 48.42 57.01 -58.98
N ARG A 167 47.56 57.78 -58.30
CA ARG A 167 47.51 59.26 -58.42
C ARG A 167 48.81 59.91 -57.94
N ILE A 168 49.37 59.46 -56.82
CA ILE A 168 50.71 59.89 -56.36
C ILE A 168 51.76 59.62 -57.43
N HIS A 169 51.74 58.41 -58.00
CA HIS A 169 52.69 58.03 -59.06
C HIS A 169 52.55 58.93 -60.30
N GLN A 170 51.32 59.30 -60.68
CA GLN A 170 51.03 60.19 -61.80
C GLN A 170 51.48 61.65 -61.58
N VAL A 171 51.40 62.18 -60.35
CA VAL A 171 51.90 63.54 -60.04
C VAL A 171 53.42 63.66 -60.29
N GLY A 172 54.14 62.57 -60.02
CA GLY A 172 55.57 62.42 -60.29
C GLY A 172 56.45 63.29 -59.38
N VAL A 173 57.76 63.28 -59.62
CA VAL A 173 58.73 63.99 -58.76
C VAL A 173 58.57 65.52 -58.92
N PRO A 174 58.41 66.30 -57.82
CA PRO A 174 58.29 67.76 -57.90
C PRO A 174 59.60 68.38 -58.41
N LYS A 175 59.56 68.96 -59.62
CA LYS A 175 60.67 69.67 -60.28
C LYS A 175 60.16 70.87 -61.09
N GLY A 176 60.99 71.91 -61.26
CA GLY A 176 60.70 73.08 -62.12
C GLY A 176 59.72 74.11 -61.53
N MET A 177 59.12 74.94 -62.39
CA MET A 177 58.29 76.11 -62.03
C MET A 177 57.06 75.81 -61.15
N PHE A 178 56.62 74.54 -61.06
CA PHE A 178 55.45 74.10 -60.30
C PHE A 178 55.79 73.18 -59.10
N ALA A 179 57.06 73.06 -58.72
CA ALA A 179 57.53 72.12 -57.70
C ALA A 179 56.77 72.23 -56.37
N ARG A 180 56.62 73.46 -55.83
CA ARG A 180 55.94 73.72 -54.55
C ARG A 180 54.46 73.35 -54.55
N ARG A 181 53.78 73.50 -55.70
CA ARG A 181 52.38 73.09 -55.86
C ARG A 181 52.24 71.57 -55.88
N LYS A 182 53.15 70.88 -56.55
CA LYS A 182 53.20 69.40 -56.57
C LYS A 182 53.58 68.82 -55.20
N GLU A 183 54.45 69.47 -54.43
CA GLU A 183 54.78 69.06 -53.05
C GLU A 183 53.56 69.10 -52.13
N LEU A 184 52.82 70.20 -52.12
CA LEU A 184 51.59 70.31 -51.32
C LEU A 184 50.54 69.27 -51.74
N GLN A 185 50.37 69.07 -53.04
CA GLN A 185 49.45 68.07 -53.58
C GLN A 185 49.87 66.63 -53.23
N LEU A 186 51.17 66.34 -53.22
CA LEU A 186 51.70 65.04 -52.79
C LEU A 186 51.53 64.81 -51.29
N ALA A 187 51.73 65.84 -50.45
CA ALA A 187 51.53 65.76 -49.01
C ALA A 187 50.07 65.41 -48.66
N GLU A 188 49.11 66.10 -49.30
CA GLU A 188 47.68 65.82 -49.15
C GLU A 188 47.31 64.40 -49.63
N LEU A 189 47.84 63.98 -50.79
CA LEU A 189 47.61 62.62 -51.30
C LEU A 189 48.22 61.53 -50.40
N HIS A 190 49.40 61.77 -49.80
CA HIS A 190 50.00 60.83 -48.84
C HIS A 190 49.15 60.68 -47.57
N GLU A 191 48.58 61.78 -47.05
CA GLU A 191 47.65 61.73 -45.93
C GLU A 191 46.39 60.92 -46.28
N HIS A 192 45.80 61.18 -47.44
CA HIS A 192 44.64 60.41 -47.92
C HIS A 192 44.96 58.93 -48.13
N VAL A 193 46.16 58.56 -48.62
CA VAL A 193 46.59 57.15 -48.72
C VAL A 193 46.70 56.51 -47.34
N SER A 194 47.32 57.20 -46.37
CA SER A 194 47.45 56.68 -45.00
C SER A 194 46.08 56.39 -44.37
N GLN A 195 45.12 57.30 -44.54
CA GLN A 195 43.74 57.10 -44.11
C GLN A 195 43.07 55.93 -44.86
N ALA A 196 43.20 55.87 -46.18
CA ALA A 196 42.64 54.78 -46.99
C ALA A 196 43.24 53.41 -46.59
N ASP A 197 44.55 53.34 -46.32
CA ASP A 197 45.21 52.12 -45.85
C ASP A 197 44.72 51.68 -44.47
N ALA A 198 44.50 52.62 -43.55
CA ALA A 198 43.90 52.31 -42.25
C ALA A 198 42.47 51.74 -42.41
N THR A 199 41.66 52.33 -43.30
CA THR A 199 40.31 51.82 -43.59
C THR A 199 40.34 50.43 -44.24
N ALA A 200 41.24 50.19 -45.20
CA ALA A 200 41.41 48.89 -45.83
C ALA A 200 41.85 47.82 -44.83
N ALA A 201 42.78 48.15 -43.91
CA ALA A 201 43.21 47.25 -42.85
C ALA A 201 42.08 46.94 -41.85
N ALA A 202 41.22 47.91 -41.52
CA ALA A 202 40.04 47.68 -40.69
C ALA A 202 39.00 46.78 -41.39
N ALA A 203 38.69 47.07 -42.66
CA ALA A 203 37.76 46.28 -43.46
C ALA A 203 38.24 44.83 -43.64
N ARG A 204 39.54 44.62 -43.89
CA ARG A 204 40.16 43.28 -43.97
C ARG A 204 39.98 42.48 -42.68
N ARG A 205 40.16 43.10 -41.51
CA ARG A 205 39.93 42.44 -40.21
C ARG A 205 38.46 42.04 -40.05
N ARG A 206 37.53 42.95 -40.37
CA ARG A 206 36.09 42.67 -40.34
C ARG A 206 35.71 41.50 -41.28
N ALA A 207 36.25 41.47 -42.49
CA ALA A 207 36.02 40.39 -43.46
C ALA A 207 36.56 39.04 -42.96
N ALA A 208 37.74 39.02 -42.34
CA ALA A 208 38.30 37.81 -41.74
C ALA A 208 37.44 37.30 -40.56
N ASP A 209 37.01 38.20 -39.66
CA ASP A 209 36.20 37.85 -38.49
C ASP A 209 34.81 37.32 -38.87
N SER A 210 34.13 37.97 -39.82
CA SER A 210 32.83 37.54 -40.33
C SER A 210 32.92 36.19 -41.07
N THR A 211 33.98 35.98 -41.87
CA THR A 211 34.25 34.67 -42.51
C THR A 211 34.46 33.57 -41.48
N LEU A 212 35.21 33.85 -40.41
CA LEU A 212 35.44 32.89 -39.33
C LEU A 212 34.14 32.54 -38.59
N ARG A 213 33.28 33.53 -38.30
CA ARG A 213 31.94 33.31 -37.73
C ARG A 213 31.10 32.39 -38.62
N ALA A 214 31.02 32.68 -39.92
CA ALA A 214 30.28 31.86 -40.88
C ALA A 214 30.80 30.40 -40.94
N ARG A 215 32.12 30.19 -40.87
CA ARG A 215 32.74 28.86 -40.82
C ARG A 215 32.42 28.12 -39.52
N ARG A 216 32.49 28.80 -38.36
CA ARG A 216 32.13 28.20 -37.06
C ARG A 216 30.66 27.77 -37.03
N ALA A 217 29.75 28.59 -37.55
CA ALA A 217 28.35 28.25 -37.64
C ALA A 217 28.11 27.00 -38.52
N ALA A 218 28.91 26.78 -39.56
CA ALA A 218 28.81 25.58 -40.40
C ALA A 218 29.14 24.28 -39.63
N VAL A 219 30.16 24.30 -38.77
CA VAL A 219 30.52 23.15 -37.93
C VAL A 219 29.41 22.79 -36.95
N VAL A 220 28.80 23.80 -36.31
CA VAL A 220 27.66 23.60 -35.40
C VAL A 220 26.47 22.96 -36.12
N ILE A 221 26.19 23.41 -37.35
CA ILE A 221 25.12 22.83 -38.17
C ILE A 221 25.38 21.37 -38.51
N GLU A 222 26.62 20.99 -38.80
CA GLU A 222 26.99 19.61 -39.12
C GLU A 222 26.78 18.69 -37.91
N ASP A 223 27.22 19.11 -36.72
CA ASP A 223 26.97 18.39 -35.46
C ASP A 223 25.47 18.22 -35.18
N LEU A 224 24.71 19.32 -35.24
CA LEU A 224 23.26 19.29 -35.02
C LEU A 224 22.53 18.41 -36.04
N GLN A 225 22.98 18.37 -37.29
CA GLN A 225 22.43 17.47 -38.30
C GLN A 225 22.68 16.00 -37.97
N GLY A 226 23.88 15.65 -37.49
CA GLY A 226 24.21 14.29 -37.05
C GLY A 226 23.36 13.86 -35.85
N ARG A 227 23.19 14.76 -34.87
CA ARG A 227 22.31 14.54 -33.70
C ARG A 227 20.85 14.39 -34.11
N ALA A 228 20.34 15.25 -34.99
CA ALA A 228 18.97 15.19 -35.51
C ALA A 228 18.71 13.87 -36.26
N ALA A 229 19.65 13.43 -37.10
CA ALA A 229 19.54 12.17 -37.82
C ALA A 229 19.50 10.97 -36.86
N THR A 230 20.33 10.98 -35.81
CA THR A 230 20.34 9.95 -34.77
C THR A 230 19.02 9.91 -34.01
N ALA A 231 18.50 11.06 -33.58
CA ALA A 231 17.22 11.17 -32.88
C ALA A 231 16.05 10.68 -33.75
N ARG A 232 16.00 11.08 -35.03
CA ARG A 232 15.00 10.57 -36.00
C ARG A 232 15.13 9.06 -36.21
N GLY A 233 16.35 8.53 -36.26
CA GLY A 233 16.59 7.10 -36.38
C GLY A 233 15.96 6.30 -35.23
N ARG A 234 16.07 6.80 -33.99
CA ARG A 234 15.45 6.19 -32.79
C ARG A 234 13.92 6.22 -32.81
N LEU A 235 13.32 7.16 -33.56
CA LEU A 235 11.87 7.30 -33.71
C LEU A 235 11.29 6.53 -34.91
N THR A 236 12.10 5.74 -35.61
CA THR A 236 11.64 4.96 -36.78
C THR A 236 10.54 3.97 -36.37
N GLY A 237 9.36 4.08 -36.98
CA GLY A 237 8.20 3.24 -36.65
C GLY A 237 7.44 3.65 -35.39
N ALA A 238 7.89 4.70 -34.68
CA ALA A 238 7.17 5.25 -33.55
C ALA A 238 5.90 5.98 -33.99
N LEU A 239 4.87 5.96 -33.16
CA LEU A 239 3.65 6.76 -33.38
C LEU A 239 3.97 8.26 -33.31
N PRO A 240 3.18 9.12 -34.00
CA PRO A 240 3.30 10.56 -33.86
C PRO A 240 3.09 11.03 -32.42
N ARG A 241 3.84 12.06 -31.99
CA ARG A 241 3.75 12.64 -30.64
C ARG A 241 2.32 12.95 -30.18
N PRO A 242 1.41 13.55 -30.98
CA PRO A 242 0.03 13.80 -30.52
C PRO A 242 -0.76 12.52 -30.22
N ALA A 243 -0.52 11.45 -30.98
CA ALA A 243 -1.16 10.14 -30.75
C ALA A 243 -0.61 9.48 -29.47
N LEU A 244 0.71 9.56 -29.25
CA LEU A 244 1.33 9.09 -28.00
C LEU A 244 0.82 9.88 -26.79
N ALA A 245 0.66 11.19 -26.90
CA ALA A 245 0.11 12.02 -25.82
C ALA A 245 -1.33 11.61 -25.48
N GLN A 246 -2.18 11.35 -26.48
CA GLN A 246 -3.52 10.80 -26.25
C GLN A 246 -3.49 9.41 -25.61
N GLN A 247 -2.58 8.53 -26.05
CA GLN A 247 -2.40 7.21 -25.45
C GLN A 247 -1.96 7.30 -23.98
N ALA A 248 -1.02 8.19 -23.66
CA ALA A 248 -0.57 8.43 -22.29
C ALA A 248 -1.71 8.94 -21.39
N LEU A 249 -2.56 9.85 -21.90
CA LEU A 249 -3.75 10.32 -21.19
C LEU A 249 -4.73 9.17 -20.89
N ARG A 250 -5.05 8.34 -21.88
CA ARG A 250 -5.94 7.18 -21.69
C ARG A 250 -5.38 6.16 -20.70
N LEU A 251 -4.07 5.91 -20.75
CA LEU A 251 -3.40 5.01 -19.81
C LEU A 251 -3.45 5.58 -18.38
N GLN A 252 -3.22 6.89 -18.22
CA GLN A 252 -3.35 7.55 -16.92
C GLN A 252 -4.78 7.45 -16.38
N GLU A 253 -5.80 7.75 -17.19
CA GLU A 253 -7.21 7.60 -16.79
C GLU A 253 -7.56 6.16 -16.40
N ARG A 254 -7.02 5.17 -17.13
CA ARG A 254 -7.18 3.74 -16.79
C ARG A 254 -6.53 3.41 -15.45
N ILE A 255 -5.31 3.89 -15.18
CA ILE A 255 -4.62 3.70 -13.90
C ILE A 255 -5.45 4.29 -12.76
N ASP A 256 -5.89 5.54 -12.90
CA ASP A 256 -6.69 6.23 -11.88
C ASP A 256 -8.01 5.47 -11.60
N GLY A 257 -8.64 4.94 -12.65
CA GLY A 257 -9.83 4.10 -12.53
C GLY A 257 -9.58 2.78 -11.80
N LEU A 258 -8.50 2.08 -12.13
CA LEU A 258 -8.10 0.82 -11.48
C LEU A 258 -7.75 1.05 -10.01
N ASP A 259 -7.00 2.11 -9.69
CA ASP A 259 -6.65 2.45 -8.31
C ASP A 259 -7.88 2.77 -7.47
N LYS A 260 -8.87 3.46 -8.05
CA LYS A 260 -10.16 3.71 -7.39
C LYS A 260 -10.91 2.40 -7.09
N GLN A 261 -10.91 1.45 -8.02
CA GLN A 261 -11.51 0.13 -7.81
C GLN A 261 -10.78 -0.66 -6.72
N ARG A 262 -9.44 -0.63 -6.73
CA ARG A 262 -8.59 -1.29 -5.73
C ARG A 262 -8.82 -0.73 -4.32
N ARG A 263 -8.88 0.60 -4.16
CA ARG A 263 -9.24 1.24 -2.87
C ARG A 263 -10.63 0.83 -2.40
N LYS A 264 -11.61 0.76 -3.32
CA LYS A 264 -12.96 0.30 -2.98
C LYS A 264 -12.98 -1.13 -2.41
N ILE A 265 -12.10 -2.02 -2.87
CA ILE A 265 -11.98 -3.36 -2.27
C ILE A 265 -11.53 -3.26 -0.81
N GLN A 266 -10.49 -2.46 -0.53
CA GLN A 266 -9.98 -2.26 0.83
C GLN A 266 -11.03 -1.65 1.76
N ASP A 267 -11.77 -0.65 1.28
CA ASP A 267 -12.80 0.04 2.06
C ASP A 267 -14.03 -0.84 2.33
N THR A 268 -14.35 -1.78 1.44
CA THR A 268 -15.54 -2.64 1.56
C THR A 268 -15.29 -3.94 2.32
N LEU A 269 -14.04 -4.38 2.46
CA LEU A 269 -13.70 -5.64 3.14
C LEU A 269 -14.19 -5.68 4.60
N PRO A 270 -14.02 -4.63 5.44
CA PRO A 270 -14.57 -4.63 6.80
C PRO A 270 -16.09 -4.80 6.83
N ALA A 271 -16.80 -4.22 5.86
CA ALA A 271 -18.26 -4.31 5.77
C ALA A 271 -18.76 -5.71 5.36
N LYS A 272 -17.89 -6.54 4.75
CA LYS A 272 -18.20 -7.94 4.45
C LYS A 272 -18.07 -8.85 5.68
N CYS A 273 -17.36 -8.41 6.72
CA CYS A 273 -17.15 -9.19 7.93
C CYS A 273 -18.45 -9.34 8.73
N ARG A 274 -18.84 -10.58 8.97
CA ARG A 274 -19.97 -10.95 9.84
C ARG A 274 -19.51 -11.66 11.11
N VAL A 275 -18.36 -12.33 11.06
CA VAL A 275 -17.72 -12.96 12.22
C VAL A 275 -16.29 -12.47 12.33
N MET A 276 -15.98 -11.76 13.41
CA MET A 276 -14.62 -11.33 13.72
C MET A 276 -14.08 -12.14 14.90
N GLY A 277 -13.00 -12.90 14.69
CA GLY A 277 -12.28 -13.59 15.75
C GLY A 277 -11.06 -12.81 16.24
N ALA A 278 -11.04 -12.47 17.53
CA ALA A 278 -9.98 -11.66 18.12
C ALA A 278 -9.58 -12.19 19.50
N THR A 279 -8.37 -11.89 19.96
CA THR A 279 -8.10 -12.06 21.39
C THR A 279 -8.87 -11.02 22.19
N VAL A 280 -9.23 -11.31 23.45
CA VAL A 280 -9.88 -10.32 24.33
C VAL A 280 -9.05 -9.04 24.39
N ALA A 281 -7.73 -9.16 24.52
CA ALA A 281 -6.81 -8.03 24.53
C ALA A 281 -6.89 -7.19 23.24
N LYS A 282 -6.94 -7.84 22.06
CA LYS A 282 -7.06 -7.15 20.78
C LYS A 282 -8.41 -6.43 20.67
N ALA A 283 -9.50 -7.07 21.09
CA ALA A 283 -10.84 -6.52 21.05
C ALA A 283 -11.00 -5.25 21.89
N ILE A 284 -10.45 -5.23 23.11
CA ILE A 284 -10.54 -4.04 23.98
C ILE A 284 -9.64 -2.89 23.52
N GLN A 285 -8.49 -3.20 22.88
CA GLN A 285 -7.55 -2.20 22.38
C GLN A 285 -7.99 -1.61 21.04
N SER A 286 -8.65 -2.41 20.20
CA SER A 286 -9.04 -2.05 18.84
C SER A 286 -10.55 -1.83 18.78
N ARG A 287 -11.05 -0.70 19.28
CA ARG A 287 -12.50 -0.39 19.31
C ARG A 287 -13.18 -0.33 17.92
N LYS A 288 -12.41 -0.43 16.84
CA LYS A 288 -12.86 -0.44 15.44
C LYS A 288 -12.70 -1.81 14.75
N LEU A 289 -12.62 -2.92 15.49
CA LEU A 289 -12.57 -4.25 14.85
C LEU A 289 -13.81 -4.54 13.99
N LEU A 290 -14.97 -4.02 14.41
CA LEU A 290 -16.23 -4.04 13.67
C LEU A 290 -16.97 -2.73 13.92
N ASP A 291 -17.60 -2.16 12.88
CA ASP A 291 -18.40 -0.93 13.00
C ASP A 291 -19.60 -1.11 13.95
N ARG A 292 -20.15 -2.33 13.99
CA ARG A 292 -21.25 -2.73 14.86
C ARG A 292 -21.10 -4.19 15.24
N VAL A 293 -21.22 -4.47 16.54
CA VAL A 293 -21.24 -5.82 17.10
C VAL A 293 -22.62 -6.07 17.72
N ASP A 294 -23.37 -7.02 17.17
CA ASP A 294 -24.67 -7.41 17.73
C ASP A 294 -24.49 -8.48 18.82
N VAL A 295 -23.58 -9.43 18.59
CA VAL A 295 -23.35 -10.56 19.49
C VAL A 295 -21.89 -10.63 19.86
N VAL A 296 -21.59 -10.68 21.16
CA VAL A 296 -20.26 -11.04 21.66
C VAL A 296 -20.30 -12.45 22.16
N VAL A 297 -19.38 -13.28 21.67
CA VAL A 297 -19.17 -14.65 22.15
C VAL A 297 -17.78 -14.72 22.76
N MET A 298 -17.70 -15.02 24.04
CA MET A 298 -16.46 -15.13 24.80
C MET A 298 -16.23 -16.58 25.17
N ASP A 299 -15.19 -17.20 24.63
CA ASP A 299 -14.77 -18.56 25.02
C ASP A 299 -13.59 -18.51 25.99
N GLU A 300 -13.42 -19.58 26.74
CA GLU A 300 -12.46 -19.70 27.84
C GLU A 300 -12.56 -18.53 28.86
N ALA A 301 -13.80 -18.10 29.14
CA ALA A 301 -14.09 -16.96 30.00
C ALA A 301 -13.56 -17.10 31.43
N GLY A 302 -13.33 -18.33 31.92
CA GLY A 302 -12.69 -18.59 33.21
C GLY A 302 -11.26 -18.03 33.32
N MET A 303 -10.57 -17.91 32.18
CA MET A 303 -9.22 -17.35 32.10
C MET A 303 -9.19 -15.85 31.80
N VAL A 304 -10.36 -15.21 31.66
CA VAL A 304 -10.47 -13.78 31.33
C VAL A 304 -10.66 -12.98 32.62
N SER A 305 -9.86 -11.92 32.82
CA SER A 305 -10.03 -11.05 33.97
C SER A 305 -11.37 -10.30 33.90
N LEU A 306 -12.02 -10.09 35.05
CA LEU A 306 -13.35 -9.45 35.08
C LEU A 306 -13.41 -8.09 34.38
N PRO A 307 -12.42 -7.18 34.51
CA PRO A 307 -12.46 -5.90 33.79
C PRO A 307 -12.41 -6.08 32.27
N ALA A 308 -11.59 -7.00 31.78
CA ALA A 308 -11.50 -7.30 30.35
C ALA A 308 -12.79 -7.95 29.85
N ALA A 309 -13.38 -8.85 30.65
CA ALA A 309 -14.65 -9.47 30.34
C ALA A 309 -15.78 -8.43 30.28
N TRP A 310 -15.81 -7.49 31.23
CA TRP A 310 -16.80 -6.41 31.27
C TRP A 310 -16.68 -5.48 30.05
N LEU A 311 -15.45 -5.09 29.70
CA LEU A 311 -15.20 -4.26 28.52
C LEU A 311 -15.61 -4.96 27.23
N ALA A 312 -15.27 -6.24 27.08
CA ALA A 312 -15.67 -7.04 25.92
C ALA A 312 -17.20 -7.24 25.87
N ALA A 313 -17.83 -7.52 27.00
CA ALA A 313 -19.29 -7.64 27.10
C ALA A 313 -20.02 -6.34 26.70
N GLY A 314 -19.47 -5.19 27.08
CA GLY A 314 -20.01 -3.87 26.71
C GLY A 314 -19.97 -3.56 25.20
N LEU A 315 -19.28 -4.38 24.39
CA LEU A 315 -19.33 -4.27 22.93
C LEU A 315 -20.59 -4.90 22.33
N ALA A 316 -21.31 -5.76 23.06
CA ALA A 316 -22.49 -6.45 22.57
C ALA A 316 -23.70 -5.51 22.48
N GLY A 317 -24.29 -5.40 21.29
CA GLY A 317 -25.52 -4.63 21.08
C GLY A 317 -26.82 -5.38 21.37
N LYS A 318 -26.82 -6.72 21.32
CA LYS A 318 -28.03 -7.55 21.46
C LYS A 318 -27.84 -8.75 22.36
N ARG A 319 -26.75 -9.52 22.20
CA ARG A 319 -26.54 -10.76 22.93
C ARG A 319 -25.11 -10.94 23.42
N LEU A 320 -24.98 -11.50 24.61
CA LEU A 320 -23.71 -11.91 25.20
C LEU A 320 -23.74 -13.42 25.47
N VAL A 321 -22.74 -14.13 24.98
CA VAL A 321 -22.52 -15.54 25.27
C VAL A 321 -21.17 -15.71 25.95
N VAL A 322 -21.18 -16.26 27.15
CA VAL A 322 -19.98 -16.48 27.98
C VAL A 322 -19.79 -17.98 28.15
N ALA A 323 -18.84 -18.55 27.42
CA ALA A 323 -18.48 -19.95 27.49
C ALA A 323 -17.18 -20.14 28.28
N GLY A 324 -17.11 -21.19 29.10
CA GLY A 324 -15.89 -21.50 29.84
C GLY A 324 -16.09 -22.57 30.90
N ASP A 325 -15.05 -22.74 31.70
CA ASP A 325 -15.06 -23.64 32.84
C ASP A 325 -14.44 -22.95 34.07
N PHE A 326 -15.29 -22.52 35.00
CA PHE A 326 -14.86 -21.88 36.25
C PHE A 326 -14.16 -22.85 37.22
N ARG A 327 -14.07 -24.15 36.88
CA ARG A 327 -13.28 -25.15 37.62
C ARG A 327 -11.89 -25.39 37.03
N GLN A 328 -11.59 -24.80 35.87
CA GLN A 328 -10.25 -24.83 35.28
C GLN A 328 -9.39 -23.66 35.78
N LEU A 329 -8.25 -23.44 35.15
CA LEU A 329 -7.29 -22.40 35.53
C LEU A 329 -7.96 -21.01 35.47
N PRO A 330 -7.90 -20.21 36.55
CA PRO A 330 -8.35 -18.83 36.52
C PRO A 330 -7.40 -17.95 35.72
N ALA A 331 -7.80 -16.71 35.47
CA ALA A 331 -6.91 -15.70 34.88
C ALA A 331 -5.59 -15.59 35.67
N VAL A 332 -4.45 -15.55 34.96
CA VAL A 332 -3.16 -15.29 35.60
C VAL A 332 -3.11 -13.82 36.02
N THR A 333 -3.03 -13.57 37.32
CA THR A 333 -3.08 -12.21 37.88
C THR A 333 -1.89 -11.91 38.76
N LYS A 334 -1.43 -10.66 38.72
CA LYS A 334 -0.50 -10.13 39.71
C LYS A 334 -1.30 -9.77 40.96
N GLY A 335 -0.88 -10.23 42.13
CA GLY A 335 -1.59 -10.00 43.38
C GLY A 335 -1.75 -11.26 44.22
N ASP A 336 -2.84 -11.99 44.02
CA ASP A 336 -3.26 -13.07 44.94
C ASP A 336 -2.22 -14.21 45.06
N SER A 337 -1.58 -14.59 43.95
CA SER A 337 -0.52 -15.61 43.91
C SER A 337 0.90 -15.04 43.85
N ASP A 338 1.08 -13.72 43.93
CA ASP A 338 2.40 -13.07 43.86
C ASP A 338 3.01 -12.92 45.28
N PRO A 339 4.16 -13.55 45.55
CA PRO A 339 4.83 -13.44 46.85
C PRO A 339 5.20 -12.00 47.23
N LYS A 340 5.34 -11.09 46.24
CA LYS A 340 5.76 -9.70 46.45
C LYS A 340 4.59 -8.71 46.57
N ALA A 341 3.34 -9.16 46.38
CA ALA A 341 2.19 -8.27 46.42
C ALA A 341 1.81 -7.85 47.85
N THR A 342 1.42 -6.59 48.01
CA THR A 342 0.85 -6.02 49.24
C THR A 342 -0.56 -6.57 49.51
N GLU A 343 -1.04 -6.47 50.75
CA GLU A 343 -2.38 -6.94 51.09
C GLU A 343 -3.48 -6.16 50.34
N ALA A 344 -3.28 -4.86 50.10
CA ALA A 344 -4.19 -4.07 49.28
C ALA A 344 -4.27 -4.58 47.82
N GLU A 345 -3.13 -4.96 47.23
CA GLU A 345 -3.07 -5.54 45.89
C GLU A 345 -3.72 -6.93 45.84
N ARG A 346 -3.55 -7.74 46.89
CA ARG A 346 -4.21 -9.05 47.02
C ARG A 346 -5.73 -8.92 47.14
N VAL A 347 -6.22 -8.01 47.99
CA VAL A 347 -7.66 -7.72 48.12
C VAL A 347 -8.23 -7.21 46.80
N HIS A 348 -7.54 -6.29 46.13
CA HIS A 348 -7.93 -5.80 44.80
C HIS A 348 -7.97 -6.94 43.78
N SER A 349 -6.94 -7.80 43.76
CA SER A 349 -6.85 -8.94 42.86
C SER A 349 -7.98 -9.93 43.09
N ARG A 350 -8.24 -10.34 44.34
CA ARG A 350 -9.35 -11.22 44.71
C ARG A 350 -10.72 -10.67 44.28
N HIS A 351 -10.90 -9.35 44.35
CA HIS A 351 -12.18 -8.74 44.00
C HIS A 351 -12.37 -8.61 42.49
N TRP A 352 -11.34 -8.19 41.76
CA TRP A 352 -11.46 -7.79 40.36
C TRP A 352 -10.81 -8.73 39.36
N THR A 353 -9.65 -9.30 39.66
CA THR A 353 -8.85 -9.98 38.63
C THR A 353 -8.89 -11.50 38.75
N ALA A 354 -8.98 -12.04 39.97
CA ALA A 354 -9.04 -13.47 40.26
C ALA A 354 -10.47 -14.05 40.28
N ARG A 355 -11.49 -13.18 40.13
CA ARG A 355 -12.89 -13.57 40.06
C ARG A 355 -13.32 -13.68 38.60
N ASP A 356 -13.80 -14.85 38.18
CA ASP A 356 -14.26 -15.08 36.82
C ASP A 356 -15.72 -14.59 36.58
N PRO A 357 -16.14 -14.47 35.31
CA PRO A 357 -17.48 -14.00 34.95
C PRO A 357 -18.64 -14.83 35.51
N PHE A 358 -18.48 -16.14 35.74
CA PHE A 358 -19.55 -16.99 36.27
C PHE A 358 -19.81 -16.68 37.76
N HIS A 359 -18.74 -16.53 38.55
CA HIS A 359 -18.86 -16.09 39.94
C HIS A 359 -19.34 -14.63 40.04
N ALA A 360 -18.90 -13.76 39.13
CA ALA A 360 -19.36 -12.37 39.08
C ALA A 360 -20.86 -12.25 38.79
N ALA A 361 -21.40 -13.11 37.91
CA ALA A 361 -22.82 -13.17 37.56
C ALA A 361 -23.72 -13.84 38.62
N GLY A 362 -23.13 -14.35 39.71
CA GLY A 362 -23.86 -15.02 40.79
C GLY A 362 -24.34 -16.42 40.44
N LEU A 363 -23.78 -17.04 39.40
CA LEU A 363 -24.17 -18.37 38.91
C LEU A 363 -23.48 -19.51 39.67
N VAL A 364 -22.38 -19.19 40.34
CA VAL A 364 -21.55 -20.15 41.08
C VAL A 364 -21.31 -19.61 42.47
N GLU A 365 -21.51 -20.47 43.47
CA GLU A 365 -21.20 -20.18 44.86
C GLU A 365 -19.68 -20.13 45.08
N PRO A 366 -19.18 -19.45 46.14
CA PRO A 366 -17.75 -19.46 46.47
C PRO A 366 -17.15 -20.88 46.61
N GLY A 367 -17.97 -21.89 46.91
CA GLY A 367 -17.58 -23.30 46.97
C GLY A 367 -17.61 -24.05 45.62
N GLY A 368 -17.80 -23.37 44.48
CA GLY A 368 -17.81 -23.98 43.14
C GLY A 368 -19.08 -24.77 42.79
N ARG A 369 -20.15 -24.61 43.60
CA ARG A 369 -21.47 -25.19 43.33
C ARG A 369 -22.25 -24.29 42.38
N VAL A 370 -22.77 -24.88 41.31
CA VAL A 370 -23.63 -24.21 40.33
C VAL A 370 -25.00 -23.94 40.93
N ARG A 371 -25.51 -22.73 40.74
CA ARG A 371 -26.89 -22.34 41.05
C ARG A 371 -27.79 -22.58 39.84
N PRO A 372 -29.00 -23.14 40.00
CA PRO A 372 -29.98 -23.16 38.94
C PRO A 372 -30.32 -21.74 38.50
N ASP A 373 -30.09 -21.41 37.23
CA ASP A 373 -30.36 -20.10 36.64
C ASP A 373 -30.73 -20.29 35.17
N SER A 374 -31.74 -19.56 34.69
CA SER A 374 -32.21 -19.65 33.30
C SER A 374 -31.18 -19.18 32.27
N ARG A 375 -30.17 -18.42 32.71
CA ARG A 375 -29.07 -17.94 31.87
C ARG A 375 -27.95 -18.96 31.75
N LEU A 376 -27.91 -20.02 32.56
CA LEU A 376 -26.81 -20.99 32.57
C LEU A 376 -27.21 -22.33 31.93
N VAL A 377 -26.41 -22.78 30.98
CA VAL A 377 -26.52 -24.10 30.34
C VAL A 377 -25.27 -24.90 30.65
N ALA A 378 -25.44 -26.09 31.23
CA ALA A 378 -24.36 -27.02 31.55
C ALA A 378 -24.25 -28.13 30.49
N LEU A 379 -23.05 -28.37 29.97
CA LEU A 379 -22.73 -29.53 29.14
C LEU A 379 -22.19 -30.65 30.02
N ASP A 380 -22.86 -31.80 30.03
CA ASP A 380 -22.62 -32.91 30.95
C ASP A 380 -21.93 -34.13 30.30
N THR A 381 -21.86 -34.17 28.97
CA THR A 381 -21.31 -35.30 28.21
C THR A 381 -19.87 -35.03 27.76
N GLN A 382 -18.94 -35.90 28.18
CA GLN A 382 -17.50 -35.83 27.86
C GLN A 382 -17.17 -36.65 26.60
N TYR A 383 -16.49 -36.04 25.62
CA TYR A 383 -16.13 -36.69 24.35
C TYR A 383 -14.61 -36.85 24.13
N ARG A 384 -13.77 -36.18 24.94
CA ARG A 384 -12.30 -36.18 24.75
C ARG A 384 -11.58 -37.36 25.41
N MET A 385 -12.13 -37.89 26.51
CA MET A 385 -11.55 -39.01 27.27
C MET A 385 -12.26 -40.32 26.93
N ARG A 386 -11.52 -41.44 26.89
CA ARG A 386 -12.13 -42.78 26.75
C ARG A 386 -12.91 -43.12 28.03
N ALA A 387 -13.97 -43.92 27.90
CA ALA A 387 -14.96 -44.22 28.95
C ALA A 387 -14.36 -44.72 30.30
N PRO A 388 -15.19 -44.79 31.35
CA PRO A 388 -15.26 -43.90 32.51
C PRO A 388 -14.13 -44.07 33.57
N ARG A 389 -13.02 -44.75 33.27
CA ARG A 389 -11.98 -45.00 34.30
C ARG A 389 -11.21 -43.76 34.73
N GLU A 390 -11.14 -42.73 33.89
CA GLU A 390 -10.41 -41.47 34.17
C GLU A 390 -11.31 -40.35 34.72
N CYS A 391 -12.63 -40.57 34.80
CA CYS A 391 -13.63 -39.54 35.06
C CYS A 391 -14.50 -39.84 36.29
N SER A 392 -13.95 -40.48 37.33
CA SER A 392 -14.67 -40.74 38.58
C SER A 392 -14.23 -39.75 39.69
N PRO A 393 -15.15 -39.15 40.45
CA PRO A 393 -14.77 -38.40 41.66
C PRO A 393 -14.19 -39.40 42.67
N ALA A 394 -13.07 -39.04 43.30
CA ALA A 394 -12.44 -39.87 44.33
C ALA A 394 -13.44 -40.20 45.45
N ALA A 395 -13.93 -41.45 45.47
CA ALA A 395 -14.78 -41.96 46.54
C ALA A 395 -13.89 -42.41 47.70
N SER A 396 -13.86 -41.61 48.77
CA SER A 396 -13.50 -42.06 50.11
C SER A 396 -14.54 -43.06 50.61
N GLY A 397 -14.11 -44.23 51.12
CA GLY A 397 -14.97 -45.08 51.95
C GLY A 397 -14.91 -46.56 51.60
N THR A 398 -14.14 -47.29 52.40
CA THR A 398 -14.16 -48.75 52.57
C THR A 398 -15.58 -49.30 52.77
N GLY A 399 -15.92 -50.40 52.09
CA GLY A 399 -17.13 -51.18 52.42
C GLY A 399 -17.64 -52.05 51.27
N THR A 400 -17.05 -53.24 51.12
CA THR A 400 -17.55 -54.38 50.33
C THR A 400 -19.06 -54.62 50.47
N ARG A 401 -19.77 -54.79 49.35
CA ARG A 401 -20.72 -55.89 49.16
C ARG A 401 -21.00 -56.19 47.68
N SER A 402 -21.10 -57.49 47.46
CA SER A 402 -21.20 -58.34 46.27
C SER A 402 -22.26 -57.97 45.22
N TYR A 403 -21.88 -58.20 43.96
CA TYR A 403 -22.78 -58.38 42.81
C TYR A 403 -23.63 -59.66 42.99
N GLU A 404 -24.95 -59.53 42.82
CA GLU A 404 -25.80 -60.62 42.36
C GLU A 404 -26.54 -60.14 41.10
N ALA A 405 -26.33 -60.88 40.02
CA ALA A 405 -26.95 -60.66 38.72
C ALA A 405 -28.37 -61.24 38.72
N SER A 406 -29.36 -60.45 38.30
CA SER A 406 -30.66 -60.98 37.84
C SER A 406 -30.86 -60.58 36.39
N ALA A 407 -31.00 -61.61 35.54
CA ALA A 407 -31.32 -61.51 34.13
C ALA A 407 -32.78 -61.06 33.92
N PRO A 408 -33.12 -60.44 32.77
CA PRO A 408 -34.45 -59.94 32.51
C PRO A 408 -35.40 -61.07 32.06
N PRO A 409 -36.67 -61.09 32.48
CA PRO A 409 -37.65 -61.95 31.85
C PRO A 409 -38.12 -61.32 30.54
N THR A 410 -38.29 -62.23 29.59
CA THR A 410 -38.71 -62.10 28.20
C THR A 410 -40.11 -61.51 28.01
N ALA A 411 -40.28 -60.85 26.88
CA ALA A 411 -41.55 -60.40 26.34
C ALA A 411 -42.53 -61.56 26.07
N SER A 412 -43.81 -61.34 26.31
CA SER A 412 -44.93 -62.11 25.75
C SER A 412 -46.15 -61.20 25.61
N GLU A 413 -46.57 -61.08 24.34
CA GLU A 413 -47.90 -60.76 23.77
C GLU A 413 -48.53 -59.38 24.00
#